data_AF-A0A454AQU2-F1
#
_entry.id   AF-A0A454AQU2-F1
#
_cell.length_a   1.000
_cell.length_b   1.000
_cell.length_c   1.000
_cell.angle_alpha   90.00
_cell.angle_beta   90.00
_cell.angle_gamma   90.00
#
_symmetry.space_group_name_H-M   'P 1'
#
loop_
_entity.id
_entity.type
_entity.pdbx_description
1 polymer ?
#
loop_
_entity_poly.entity_id
_entity_poly.type
_entity_poly.pdbx_seq_one_letter_code
_entity_poly.pdbx_strand_id
1 'polypeptide(L)'
;MENENKFCSIFAHYAIFINSVKSISLIKQNSSSDLKLRIRIIMNTKFLIHSLGLNYCKTLFRKYRKNINGLIKDILTKELTEEQILNDIPKSKQKYFAKKLESIKILTNSFVLPFPNNDYSNVFEYFKIKPETNNDTAYNHCQLVAVSKADSNNKRMVLYGISSSLYEFKHTKDKKYFYNEDKSYINCVFLPISLKYRSFSPNELSQHYTKVDQSFLNKRNLKY
;
A
#
# COMPACT_ATOMS: atom_id res chain seq x y z
N MET A 1 11.17 -24.35 -9.86
CA MET A 1 10.17 -24.17 -10.94
C MET A 1 8.79 -23.70 -10.47
N GLU A 2 8.02 -24.44 -9.66
CA GLU A 2 6.63 -24.04 -9.33
C GLU A 2 6.56 -22.78 -8.43
N ASN A 3 7.44 -22.68 -7.43
CA ASN A 3 7.53 -21.49 -6.55
C ASN A 3 8.07 -20.24 -7.27
N GLU A 4 9.00 -20.41 -8.21
CA GLU A 4 9.60 -19.28 -8.94
C GLU A 4 8.59 -18.57 -9.86
N ASN A 5 7.73 -19.35 -10.52
CA ASN A 5 6.64 -18.80 -11.33
C ASN A 5 5.62 -18.05 -10.47
N LYS A 6 5.40 -18.51 -9.23
CA LYS A 6 4.50 -17.87 -8.27
C LYS A 6 5.02 -16.49 -7.84
N PHE A 7 6.29 -16.37 -7.49
CA PHE A 7 6.88 -15.08 -7.11
C PHE A 7 6.84 -14.05 -8.25
N CYS A 8 7.29 -14.44 -9.45
CA CYS A 8 7.30 -13.54 -10.60
C CYS A 8 5.88 -13.05 -10.93
N SER A 9 4.87 -13.93 -10.88
CA SER A 9 3.46 -13.55 -11.08
C SER A 9 2.96 -12.54 -10.02
N ILE A 10 3.22 -12.78 -8.73
CA ILE A 10 2.85 -11.85 -7.65
C ILE A 10 3.53 -10.49 -7.87
N PHE A 11 4.81 -10.51 -8.19
CA PHE A 11 5.58 -9.30 -8.42
C PHE A 11 5.09 -8.53 -9.65
N ALA A 12 4.78 -9.23 -10.75
CA ALA A 12 4.23 -8.62 -11.96
C ALA A 12 2.92 -7.89 -11.66
N HIS A 13 1.97 -8.54 -10.98
CA HIS A 13 0.72 -7.89 -10.54
C HIS A 13 0.99 -6.67 -9.68
N TYR A 14 1.99 -6.75 -8.79
CA TYR A 14 2.34 -5.64 -7.92
C TYR A 14 2.99 -4.46 -8.66
N ALA A 15 3.90 -4.74 -9.60
CA ALA A 15 4.51 -3.72 -10.44
C ALA A 15 3.46 -3.01 -11.30
N ILE A 16 2.52 -3.76 -11.90
CA ILE A 16 1.40 -3.20 -12.65
C ILE A 16 0.51 -2.34 -11.72
N PHE A 17 0.17 -2.84 -10.53
CA PHE A 17 -0.62 -2.09 -9.55
C PHE A 17 0.03 -0.74 -9.21
N ILE A 18 1.32 -0.74 -8.84
CA ILE A 18 2.04 0.47 -8.44
C ILE A 18 2.16 1.48 -9.59
N ASN A 19 2.33 0.98 -10.82
CA ASN A 19 2.43 1.83 -12.01
C ASN A 19 1.09 2.33 -12.54
N SER A 20 -0.02 1.67 -12.20
CA SER A 20 -1.36 2.02 -12.69
C SER A 20 -2.18 2.82 -11.67
N VAL A 21 -1.94 2.62 -10.37
CA VAL A 21 -2.67 3.29 -9.28
C VAL A 21 -1.96 4.56 -8.86
N LYS A 22 -2.69 5.68 -8.86
CA LYS A 22 -2.21 6.98 -8.33
C LYS A 22 -2.41 7.05 -6.83
N SER A 23 -3.59 6.64 -6.36
CA SER A 23 -3.92 6.67 -4.94
C SER A 23 -5.06 5.74 -4.59
N ILE A 24 -5.12 5.34 -3.33
CA ILE A 24 -6.26 4.63 -2.74
C ILE A 24 -7.02 5.65 -1.89
N SER A 25 -8.34 5.72 -2.07
CA SER A 25 -9.22 6.59 -1.29
C SER A 25 -10.05 5.76 -0.33
N LEU A 26 -10.10 6.16 0.94
CA LEU A 26 -11.00 5.62 1.95
C LEU A 26 -11.95 6.75 2.39
N ILE A 27 -13.23 6.45 2.45
CA ILE A 27 -14.26 7.40 2.89
C ILE A 27 -14.93 6.86 4.15
N LYS A 28 -15.07 7.75 5.13
CA LYS A 28 -15.95 7.58 6.28
C LYS A 28 -16.98 8.69 6.27
N GLN A 29 -18.25 8.33 6.20
CA GLN A 29 -19.37 9.23 6.38
C GLN A 29 -19.65 9.37 7.88
N ASN A 30 -19.94 10.59 8.32
CA ASN A 30 -20.46 10.80 9.65
C ASN A 30 -22.00 10.76 9.59
N SER A 31 -22.62 9.96 10.45
CA SER A 31 -24.08 9.86 10.49
C SER A 31 -24.74 11.08 11.14
N SER A 32 -24.00 11.84 11.95
CA SER A 32 -24.51 12.98 12.71
C SER A 32 -24.09 14.35 12.16
N SER A 33 -23.34 14.40 11.06
CA SER A 33 -22.94 15.64 10.41
C SER A 33 -22.74 15.43 8.92
N ASP A 34 -22.97 16.47 8.11
CA ASP A 34 -22.63 16.44 6.69
C ASP A 34 -21.12 16.32 6.41
N LEU A 35 -20.29 16.48 7.44
CA LEU A 35 -18.85 16.27 7.36
C LEU A 35 -18.49 14.81 7.13
N LYS A 36 -17.70 14.57 6.09
CA LYS A 36 -17.18 13.28 5.65
C LYS A 36 -15.65 13.30 5.76
N LEU A 37 -15.06 12.23 6.27
CA LEU A 37 -13.61 12.07 6.26
C LEU A 37 -13.20 11.33 4.99
N ARG A 38 -12.25 11.92 4.24
CA ARG A 38 -11.61 11.28 3.09
C ARG A 38 -10.12 11.13 3.35
N ILE A 39 -9.66 9.89 3.39
CA ILE A 39 -8.25 9.54 3.48
C ILE A 39 -7.74 9.18 2.10
N ARG A 40 -6.63 9.78 1.68
CA ARG A 40 -5.97 9.49 0.41
C ARG A 40 -4.58 8.95 0.64
N ILE A 41 -4.37 7.68 0.27
CA ILE A 41 -3.06 7.02 0.32
C ILE A 41 -2.42 7.15 -1.05
N ILE A 42 -1.35 7.92 -1.17
CA ILE A 42 -0.69 8.19 -2.46
C ILE A 42 0.29 7.06 -2.77
N MET A 43 0.05 6.34 -3.87
CA MET A 43 0.93 5.25 -4.29
C MET A 43 2.09 5.81 -5.11
N ASN A 44 3.32 5.51 -4.69
CA ASN A 44 4.53 5.89 -5.42
C ASN A 44 5.40 4.65 -5.69
N THR A 45 6.27 4.75 -6.68
CA THR A 45 7.16 3.65 -7.08
C THR A 45 8.21 3.34 -6.02
N LYS A 46 8.63 4.32 -5.21
CA LYS A 46 9.56 4.11 -4.09
C LYS A 46 9.01 3.13 -3.05
N PHE A 47 7.69 3.08 -2.88
CA PHE A 47 7.04 2.15 -1.96
C PHE A 47 7.32 0.69 -2.31
N LEU A 48 7.51 0.36 -3.59
CA LEU A 48 7.73 -1.01 -4.08
C LEU A 48 8.90 -1.72 -3.37
N ILE A 49 10.01 -1.02 -3.15
CA ILE A 49 11.20 -1.59 -2.50
C ILE A 49 10.92 -1.88 -1.01
N HIS A 50 10.26 -0.94 -0.33
CA HIS A 50 9.96 -1.04 1.10
C HIS A 50 8.85 -2.04 1.41
N SER A 51 7.85 -2.14 0.56
CA SER A 51 6.75 -3.08 0.69
C SER A 51 7.19 -4.51 0.39
N LEU A 52 8.09 -4.73 -0.58
CA LEU A 52 8.63 -6.05 -0.90
C LEU A 52 9.58 -6.58 0.19
N GLY A 53 10.16 -5.69 0.99
CA GLY A 53 11.12 -6.08 2.03
C GLY A 53 12.56 -6.17 1.54
N LEU A 54 12.87 -5.59 0.37
CA LEU A 54 14.24 -5.54 -0.15
C LEU A 54 15.18 -4.73 0.75
N ASN A 55 14.66 -3.89 1.65
CA ASN A 55 15.46 -3.22 2.66
C ASN A 55 16.12 -4.19 3.67
N TYR A 56 15.73 -5.47 3.69
CA TYR A 56 16.42 -6.50 4.46
C TYR A 56 17.64 -7.10 3.73
N CYS A 57 17.72 -6.91 2.41
CA CYS A 57 18.83 -7.35 1.57
C CYS A 57 20.07 -6.45 1.79
N LYS A 58 21.26 -7.04 1.92
CA LYS A 58 22.50 -6.25 2.08
C LYS A 58 22.99 -5.68 0.73
N THR A 59 22.95 -6.51 -0.31
CA THR A 59 23.55 -6.23 -1.61
C THR A 59 22.51 -5.68 -2.57
N LEU A 60 21.37 -6.36 -2.69
CA LEU A 60 20.32 -6.02 -3.65
C LEU A 60 19.66 -4.67 -3.32
N PHE A 61 19.53 -4.31 -2.04
CA PHE A 61 19.00 -3.00 -1.65
C PHE A 61 19.87 -1.87 -2.20
N ARG A 62 21.20 -2.00 -2.10
CA ARG A 62 22.14 -0.98 -2.61
C ARG A 62 22.07 -0.87 -4.13
N LYS A 63 21.96 -2.00 -4.83
CA LYS A 63 21.80 -2.06 -6.31
C LYS A 63 20.53 -1.35 -6.76
N TYR A 64 19.39 -1.64 -6.14
CA TYR A 64 18.08 -1.24 -6.68
C TYR A 64 17.43 -0.02 -6.03
N ARG A 65 17.89 0.47 -4.86
CA ARG A 65 17.26 1.62 -4.15
C ARG A 65 17.05 2.88 -5.00
N LYS A 66 17.90 3.08 -6.02
CA LYS A 66 17.79 4.20 -6.98
C LYS A 66 17.34 3.75 -8.38
N ASN A 67 17.29 2.45 -8.65
CA ASN A 67 16.97 1.88 -9.97
C ASN A 67 15.79 0.89 -9.87
N ILE A 68 14.60 1.43 -9.58
CA ILE A 68 13.37 0.63 -9.45
C ILE A 68 12.98 -0.03 -10.77
N ASN A 69 13.19 0.65 -11.90
CA ASN A 69 12.88 0.09 -13.22
C ASN A 69 13.79 -1.10 -13.55
N GLY A 70 15.08 -1.02 -13.19
CA GLY A 70 16.00 -2.16 -13.29
C GLY A 70 15.55 -3.34 -12.43
N LEU A 71 15.11 -3.09 -11.18
CA LEU A 71 14.54 -4.15 -10.35
C LEU A 71 13.33 -4.83 -11.01
N ILE A 72 12.41 -4.03 -11.56
CA ILE A 72 11.22 -4.55 -12.24
C ILE A 72 11.64 -5.41 -13.43
N LYS A 73 12.54 -4.90 -14.28
CA LYS A 73 13.05 -5.64 -15.43
C LYS A 73 13.69 -6.96 -14.99
N ASP A 74 14.68 -6.91 -14.10
CA ASP A 74 15.48 -8.08 -13.71
C ASP A 74 14.60 -9.20 -13.11
N ILE A 75 13.54 -8.86 -12.35
CA ILE A 75 12.59 -9.87 -11.84
C ILE A 75 11.72 -10.46 -12.96
N LEU A 76 11.19 -9.61 -13.85
CA LEU A 76 10.32 -10.07 -14.95
C LEU A 76 11.07 -10.89 -16.00
N THR A 77 12.34 -10.57 -16.26
CA THR A 77 13.22 -11.33 -17.16
C THR A 77 13.88 -12.53 -16.49
N LYS A 78 13.58 -12.79 -15.21
CA LYS A 78 14.16 -13.87 -14.39
C LYS A 78 15.68 -13.76 -14.17
N GLU A 79 16.27 -12.59 -14.42
CA GLU A 79 17.66 -12.28 -14.05
C GLU A 79 17.83 -12.12 -12.51
N LEU A 80 16.74 -11.82 -11.80
CA LEU A 80 16.65 -11.83 -10.35
C LEU A 80 15.50 -12.74 -9.87
N THR A 81 15.85 -13.87 -9.25
CA THR A 81 14.88 -14.86 -8.73
C THR A 81 14.54 -14.64 -7.25
N GLU A 82 13.45 -15.26 -6.79
CA GLU A 82 13.09 -15.25 -5.36
C GLU A 82 14.19 -15.85 -4.49
N GLU A 83 14.82 -16.92 -4.94
CA GLU A 83 15.91 -17.60 -4.22
C GLU A 83 17.11 -16.67 -4.02
N GLN A 84 17.52 -15.93 -5.06
CA GLN A 84 18.59 -14.95 -4.96
C GLN A 84 18.25 -13.83 -3.95
N ILE A 85 17.00 -13.39 -3.92
CA ILE A 85 16.53 -12.41 -2.92
C ILE A 85 16.60 -13.00 -1.51
N LEU A 86 16.08 -14.22 -1.31
CA LEU A 86 16.07 -14.89 -0.01
C LEU A 86 17.48 -15.14 0.53
N ASN A 87 18.43 -15.48 -0.35
CA ASN A 87 19.83 -15.70 0.00
C ASN A 87 20.55 -14.41 0.45
N ASP A 88 20.16 -13.23 -0.06
CA ASP A 88 20.71 -11.93 0.37
C ASP A 88 20.01 -11.38 1.63
N ILE A 89 18.90 -11.99 2.07
CA ILE A 89 18.19 -11.64 3.30
C ILE A 89 18.75 -12.46 4.48
N PRO A 90 19.07 -11.84 5.64
CA PRO A 90 19.43 -12.57 6.84
C PRO A 90 18.35 -13.60 7.23
N LYS A 91 18.75 -14.84 7.57
CA LYS A 91 17.81 -15.94 7.91
C LYS A 91 16.71 -15.53 8.90
N SER A 92 17.07 -14.77 9.94
CA SER A 92 16.12 -14.27 10.96
C SER A 92 15.03 -13.34 10.42
N LYS A 93 15.23 -12.77 9.22
CA LYS A 93 14.31 -11.85 8.55
C LYS A 93 13.53 -12.45 7.38
N GLN A 94 13.89 -13.62 6.87
CA GLN A 94 13.23 -14.26 5.72
C GLN A 94 11.72 -14.48 5.96
N LYS A 95 11.31 -14.83 7.18
CA LYS A 95 9.88 -14.95 7.54
C LYS A 95 9.09 -13.65 7.34
N TYR A 96 9.72 -12.48 7.45
CA TYR A 96 9.05 -11.21 7.22
C TYR A 96 8.88 -10.95 5.73
N PHE A 97 9.83 -11.34 4.89
CA PHE A 97 9.71 -11.27 3.43
C PHE A 97 8.51 -12.07 2.93
N ALA A 98 8.35 -13.32 3.38
CA ALA A 98 7.17 -14.12 3.04
C ALA A 98 5.85 -13.44 3.46
N LYS A 99 5.80 -12.86 4.67
CA LYS A 99 4.64 -12.07 5.13
C LYS A 99 4.38 -10.82 4.29
N LYS A 100 5.43 -10.19 3.74
CA LYS A 100 5.29 -9.05 2.82
C LYS A 100 4.65 -9.51 1.50
N LEU A 101 5.07 -10.65 0.96
CA LEU A 101 4.45 -11.21 -0.26
C LEU A 101 2.97 -11.51 -0.05
N GLU A 102 2.57 -12.10 1.07
CA GLU A 102 1.14 -12.30 1.38
C GLU A 102 0.37 -10.97 1.48
N SER A 103 0.99 -9.95 2.09
CA SER A 103 0.39 -8.61 2.13
C SER A 103 0.21 -8.00 0.74
N ILE A 104 1.22 -8.16 -0.12
CA ILE A 104 1.20 -7.69 -1.51
C ILE A 104 0.10 -8.38 -2.29
N LYS A 105 -0.02 -9.71 -2.17
CA LYS A 105 -1.12 -10.46 -2.79
C LYS A 105 -2.46 -9.87 -2.41
N ILE A 106 -2.74 -9.67 -1.12
CA ILE A 106 -4.01 -9.10 -0.66
C ILE A 106 -4.23 -7.70 -1.26
N LEU A 107 -3.19 -6.86 -1.28
CA LEU A 107 -3.27 -5.51 -1.84
C LEU A 107 -3.62 -5.52 -3.34
N THR A 108 -3.07 -6.48 -4.09
CA THR A 108 -3.24 -6.58 -5.55
C THR A 108 -4.39 -7.49 -5.96
N ASN A 109 -4.94 -8.33 -5.08
CA ASN A 109 -5.96 -9.32 -5.44
C ASN A 109 -7.27 -8.67 -5.93
N SER A 110 -7.55 -7.46 -5.47
CA SER A 110 -8.71 -6.67 -5.92
C SER A 110 -8.41 -5.82 -7.17
N PHE A 111 -7.23 -6.00 -7.78
CA PHE A 111 -6.82 -5.30 -8.99
C PHE A 111 -6.96 -6.25 -10.18
N VAL A 112 -8.08 -6.14 -10.91
CA VAL A 112 -8.32 -6.86 -12.17
C VAL A 112 -8.19 -5.86 -13.32
N LEU A 113 -7.46 -6.25 -14.37
CA LEU A 113 -7.40 -5.51 -15.62
C LEU A 113 -8.27 -6.20 -16.68
N PRO A 114 -9.06 -5.45 -17.48
CA PRO A 114 -9.35 -4.03 -17.34
C PRO A 114 -10.23 -3.75 -16.12
N PHE A 115 -10.00 -2.64 -15.43
CA PHE A 115 -10.91 -2.19 -14.37
C PHE A 115 -12.27 -1.83 -14.97
N PRO A 116 -13.37 -2.49 -14.56
CA PRO A 116 -14.70 -2.00 -14.88
C PRO A 116 -14.83 -0.54 -14.40
N ASN A 117 -15.48 0.32 -15.19
CA ASN A 117 -15.45 1.76 -14.99
C ASN A 117 -16.03 2.25 -13.65
N ASN A 118 -16.65 1.38 -12.85
CA ASN A 118 -17.33 1.74 -11.61
C ASN A 118 -16.99 0.85 -10.40
N ASP A 119 -15.96 -0.01 -10.48
CA ASP A 119 -15.70 -0.94 -9.39
C ASP A 119 -14.89 -0.31 -8.24
N TYR A 120 -15.59 -0.12 -7.13
CA TYR A 120 -15.02 0.16 -5.82
C TYR A 120 -14.18 -1.04 -5.38
N SER A 121 -12.85 -0.91 -5.39
CA SER A 121 -12.00 -1.94 -4.77
C SER A 121 -12.15 -1.87 -3.26
N ASN A 122 -12.98 -2.75 -2.68
CA ASN A 122 -13.11 -2.84 -1.23
C ASN A 122 -11.98 -3.67 -0.59
N VAL A 123 -10.73 -3.22 -0.77
CA VAL A 123 -9.55 -3.83 -0.13
C VAL A 123 -9.56 -3.56 1.36
N PHE A 124 -9.84 -2.32 1.76
CA PHE A 124 -9.75 -1.86 3.15
C PHE A 124 -11.10 -1.90 3.85
N GLU A 125 -11.11 -2.39 5.09
CA GLU A 125 -12.30 -2.47 5.94
C GLU A 125 -12.22 -1.55 7.14
N TYR A 126 -11.02 -1.30 7.68
CA TYR A 126 -10.81 -0.44 8.83
C TYR A 126 -9.64 0.50 8.64
N PHE A 127 -9.63 1.60 9.39
CA PHE A 127 -8.47 2.48 9.52
C PHE A 127 -8.34 3.06 10.93
N LYS A 128 -7.16 3.58 11.24
CA LYS A 128 -6.87 4.35 12.45
C LYS A 128 -5.93 5.49 12.07
N ILE A 129 -6.28 6.71 12.47
CA ILE A 129 -5.36 7.86 12.43
C ILE A 129 -4.78 8.04 13.83
N LYS A 130 -3.46 8.17 13.92
CA LYS A 130 -2.72 8.42 15.16
C LYS A 130 -2.15 9.84 15.14
N PRO A 131 -2.00 10.49 16.31
CA PRO A 131 -1.26 11.74 16.39
C PRO A 131 0.20 11.52 15.98
N GLU A 132 0.85 12.60 15.55
CA GLU A 132 2.30 12.59 15.38
C GLU A 132 2.97 12.42 16.74
N THR A 133 4.02 11.61 16.80
CA THR A 133 4.81 11.44 18.02
C THR A 133 6.29 11.67 17.70
N ASN A 134 7.00 12.37 18.58
CA ASN A 134 8.42 12.70 18.43
C ASN A 134 9.37 11.51 18.69
N ASN A 135 8.91 10.27 18.57
CA ASN A 135 9.68 9.06 18.92
C ASN A 135 10.26 8.36 17.69
N ASP A 136 11.56 8.01 17.75
CA ASP A 136 12.43 7.57 16.64
C ASP A 136 12.14 6.22 15.94
N THR A 137 11.01 5.54 16.19
CA THR A 137 10.73 4.27 15.50
C THR A 137 9.75 4.43 14.34
N ALA A 138 9.97 3.71 13.23
CA ALA A 138 9.12 3.77 12.03
C ALA A 138 7.63 3.47 12.27
N TYR A 139 7.28 2.76 13.36
CA TYR A 139 5.88 2.52 13.75
C TYR A 139 5.30 3.63 14.64
N ASN A 140 6.15 4.42 15.28
CA ASN A 140 5.78 5.59 16.07
C ASN A 140 5.62 6.83 15.18
N HIS A 141 6.40 6.93 14.10
CA HIS A 141 6.17 7.93 13.04
C HIS A 141 4.94 7.65 12.18
N CYS A 142 4.35 6.45 12.28
CA CYS A 142 3.19 6.08 11.49
C CYS A 142 1.92 6.74 12.02
N GLN A 143 1.31 7.59 11.18
CA GLN A 143 0.07 8.31 11.50
C GLN A 143 -1.17 7.64 10.92
N LEU A 144 -1.06 6.78 9.90
CA LEU A 144 -2.19 6.02 9.34
C LEU A 144 -1.94 4.52 9.46
N VAL A 145 -2.93 3.80 9.99
CA VAL A 145 -3.00 2.34 9.89
C VAL A 145 -4.28 1.98 9.16
N ALA A 146 -4.18 1.42 7.96
CA ALA A 146 -5.32 0.91 7.20
C ALA A 146 -5.28 -0.62 7.17
N VAL A 147 -6.41 -1.27 7.43
CA VAL A 147 -6.53 -2.72 7.59
C VAL A 147 -7.45 -3.28 6.52
N SER A 148 -6.98 -4.29 5.81
CA SER A 148 -7.76 -4.95 4.76
C SER A 148 -8.91 -5.78 5.33
N LYS A 149 -9.82 -6.21 4.45
CA LYS A 149 -10.67 -7.39 4.72
C LYS A 149 -9.82 -8.61 5.05
N ALA A 150 -10.41 -9.56 5.80
CA ALA A 150 -9.78 -10.82 6.10
C ALA A 150 -9.63 -11.68 4.83
N ASP A 151 -8.52 -12.41 4.75
CA ASP A 151 -8.33 -13.49 3.77
C ASP A 151 -8.98 -14.80 4.27
N SER A 152 -8.83 -15.87 3.48
CA SER A 152 -9.33 -17.20 3.82
C SER A 152 -8.73 -17.80 5.11
N ASN A 153 -7.60 -17.27 5.58
CA ASN A 153 -6.93 -17.69 6.81
C ASN A 153 -7.26 -16.77 8.00
N ASN A 154 -8.28 -15.91 7.86
CA ASN A 154 -8.65 -14.88 8.83
C ASN A 154 -7.47 -13.95 9.21
N LYS A 155 -6.55 -13.73 8.27
CA LYS A 155 -5.44 -12.79 8.39
C LYS A 155 -5.71 -11.59 7.49
N ARG A 156 -5.11 -10.47 7.85
CA ARG A 156 -5.35 -9.17 7.21
C ARG A 156 -4.01 -8.54 6.83
N MET A 157 -4.03 -7.82 5.72
CA MET A 157 -2.99 -6.89 5.34
C MET A 157 -3.18 -5.57 6.08
N VAL A 158 -2.08 -5.02 6.58
CA VAL A 158 -2.04 -3.73 7.28
C VAL A 158 -1.09 -2.82 6.51
N LEU A 159 -1.63 -1.71 6.02
CA LEU A 159 -0.87 -0.64 5.41
C LEU A 159 -0.61 0.45 6.45
N TYR A 160 0.67 0.74 6.65
CA TYR A 160 1.14 1.84 7.49
C TYR A 160 1.49 3.03 6.60
N GLY A 161 1.08 4.22 7.02
CA GLY A 161 1.37 5.46 6.31
C GLY A 161 1.79 6.61 7.23
N ILE A 162 2.55 7.54 6.66
CA ILE A 162 2.94 8.81 7.27
C ILE A 162 2.13 9.93 6.63
N SER A 163 1.81 10.97 7.40
CA SER A 163 1.14 12.15 6.88
C SER A 163 1.99 12.80 5.79
N SER A 164 1.31 13.42 4.84
CA SER A 164 1.96 14.14 3.75
C SER A 164 1.02 15.25 3.28
N SER A 165 1.56 16.32 2.74
CA SER A 165 0.74 17.37 2.14
C SER A 165 0.44 17.04 0.67
N LEU A 166 -0.76 17.40 0.21
CA LEU A 166 -1.10 17.34 -1.22
C LEU A 166 -0.22 18.28 -2.06
N TYR A 167 0.22 19.39 -1.46
CA TYR A 167 0.85 20.52 -2.13
C TYR A 167 2.36 20.35 -2.32
N GLU A 168 3.03 19.52 -1.52
CA GLU A 168 4.46 19.20 -1.69
C GLU A 168 4.73 18.16 -2.78
N PHE A 169 3.71 17.45 -3.30
CA PHE A 169 3.86 16.59 -4.48
C PHE A 169 3.97 17.43 -5.75
N LYS A 170 5.01 18.26 -5.89
CA LYS A 170 5.22 19.24 -6.99
C LYS A 170 5.32 18.66 -8.42
N HIS A 171 5.09 17.36 -8.66
CA HIS A 171 5.32 16.73 -9.99
C HIS A 171 4.13 16.13 -10.74
N THR A 172 2.88 16.40 -10.34
CA THR A 172 1.72 16.13 -11.21
C THR A 172 1.16 17.45 -11.75
N LYS A 173 1.42 17.74 -13.03
CA LYS A 173 0.87 18.87 -13.81
C LYS A 173 -0.59 18.64 -14.24
N ASP A 174 -1.38 17.92 -13.46
CA ASP A 174 -2.80 17.70 -13.74
C ASP A 174 -3.62 18.40 -12.65
N LYS A 175 -4.36 19.45 -13.03
CA LYS A 175 -5.34 20.24 -12.26
C LYS A 175 -5.49 19.78 -10.79
N LYS A 176 -4.70 20.40 -9.90
CA LYS A 176 -4.51 20.01 -8.48
C LYS A 176 -5.31 20.84 -7.49
N TYR A 177 -6.58 21.03 -7.74
CA TYR A 177 -7.48 21.56 -6.71
C TYR A 177 -8.65 20.59 -6.62
N PHE A 178 -8.68 19.79 -5.55
CA PHE A 178 -9.94 19.20 -5.12
C PHE A 178 -10.70 20.34 -4.45
N TYR A 179 -11.56 21.00 -5.23
CA TYR A 179 -12.44 22.03 -4.72
C TYR A 179 -13.48 21.34 -3.83
N ASN A 180 -13.36 21.54 -2.52
CA ASN A 180 -14.33 21.14 -1.52
C ASN A 180 -15.20 22.36 -1.21
N GLU A 181 -15.98 22.77 -2.21
CA GLU A 181 -16.75 24.02 -2.20
C GLU A 181 -17.69 24.11 -1.00
N ASP A 182 -18.37 23.00 -0.73
CA ASP A 182 -19.34 22.83 0.35
C ASP A 182 -18.68 22.59 1.73
N LYS A 183 -17.34 22.49 1.77
CA LYS A 183 -16.55 22.12 2.96
C LYS A 183 -17.00 20.78 3.59
N SER A 184 -17.71 19.92 2.85
CA SER A 184 -18.26 18.68 3.40
C SER A 184 -17.19 17.62 3.65
N TYR A 185 -16.00 17.73 3.05
CA TYR A 185 -14.91 16.77 3.28
C TYR A 185 -13.75 17.30 4.13
N ILE A 186 -13.40 16.56 5.19
CA ILE A 186 -12.07 16.63 5.80
C ILE A 186 -11.15 15.73 4.97
N ASN A 187 -10.16 16.31 4.30
CA ASN A 187 -9.24 15.58 3.43
C ASN A 187 -7.89 15.35 4.13
N CYS A 188 -7.53 14.08 4.34
CA CYS A 188 -6.24 13.69 4.91
C CYS A 188 -5.43 12.92 3.87
N VAL A 189 -4.12 13.17 3.79
CA VAL A 189 -3.24 12.55 2.80
C VAL A 189 -2.07 11.87 3.46
N PHE A 190 -1.76 10.67 2.99
CA PHE A 190 -0.73 9.81 3.54
C PHE A 190 0.12 9.17 2.46
N LEU A 191 1.38 8.93 2.81
CA LEU A 191 2.32 8.13 2.04
C LEU A 191 2.44 6.75 2.66
N PRO A 192 2.29 5.66 1.88
CA PRO A 192 2.48 4.31 2.39
C PRO A 192 3.96 4.07 2.66
N ILE A 193 4.28 3.49 3.82
CA ILE A 193 5.65 3.20 4.25
C ILE A 193 5.90 1.72 4.50
N SER A 194 4.88 0.94 4.84
CA SER A 194 5.04 -0.49 5.10
C SER A 194 3.74 -1.27 4.94
N LEU A 195 3.88 -2.55 4.56
CA LEU A 195 2.83 -3.56 4.66
C LEU A 195 3.15 -4.57 5.78
N LYS A 196 2.13 -5.10 6.45
CA LYS A 196 2.25 -6.26 7.33
C LYS A 196 1.09 -7.24 7.11
N TYR A 197 1.35 -8.50 7.41
CA TYR A 197 0.36 -9.57 7.40
C TYR A 197 0.22 -10.15 8.81
N ARG A 198 -0.98 -10.04 9.39
CA ARG A 198 -1.27 -10.53 10.75
C ARG A 198 -2.75 -10.80 10.99
N SER A 199 -3.04 -11.53 12.06
CA SER A 199 -4.38 -11.68 12.61
C SER A 199 -4.75 -10.49 13.49
N PHE A 200 -6.06 -10.27 13.63
CA PHE A 200 -6.67 -9.30 14.53
C PHE A 200 -7.76 -10.00 15.31
N SER A 201 -7.87 -9.71 16.60
CA SER A 201 -9.07 -10.12 17.35
C SER A 201 -10.25 -9.21 16.97
N PRO A 202 -11.49 -9.70 17.06
CA PRO A 202 -12.67 -8.86 16.84
C PRO A 202 -12.68 -7.61 17.74
N ASN A 203 -12.28 -7.76 19.00
CA ASN A 203 -12.20 -6.65 19.97
C ASN A 203 -11.15 -5.62 19.57
N GLU A 204 -9.99 -6.05 19.04
CA GLU A 204 -8.96 -5.12 18.57
C GLU A 204 -9.52 -4.22 17.46
N LEU A 205 -10.27 -4.79 16.51
CA LEU A 205 -10.85 -4.04 15.40
C LEU A 205 -11.93 -3.07 15.87
N SER A 206 -12.87 -3.52 16.71
CA SER A 206 -14.01 -2.70 17.12
C SER A 206 -13.64 -1.57 18.08
N GLN A 207 -12.63 -1.76 18.94
CA GLN A 207 -12.27 -0.77 19.96
C GLN A 207 -11.20 0.23 19.50
N HIS A 208 -10.37 -0.13 18.52
CA HIS A 208 -9.20 0.69 18.17
C HIS A 208 -9.18 1.21 16.74
N TYR A 209 -10.10 0.75 15.88
CA TYR A 209 -10.16 1.15 14.49
C TYR A 209 -11.56 1.62 14.10
N THR A 210 -11.60 2.49 13.10
CA THR A 210 -12.82 3.01 12.49
C THR A 210 -13.11 2.22 11.22
N LYS A 211 -14.37 1.78 11.04
CA LYS A 211 -14.80 1.07 9.84
C LYS A 211 -14.87 2.01 8.63
N VAL A 212 -14.35 1.57 7.49
CA VAL A 212 -14.43 2.27 6.21
C VAL A 212 -15.81 2.04 5.60
N ASP A 213 -16.46 3.11 5.13
CA ASP A 213 -17.77 2.99 4.47
C ASP A 213 -17.60 2.73 2.97
N GLN A 214 -16.60 3.37 2.34
CA GLN A 214 -16.26 3.15 0.93
C GLN A 214 -14.75 3.20 0.71
N SER A 215 -14.24 2.34 -0.17
CA SER A 215 -12.86 2.43 -0.66
C SER A 215 -12.75 2.19 -2.16
N PHE A 216 -11.85 2.91 -2.81
CA PHE A 216 -11.64 2.80 -4.27
C PHE A 216 -10.24 3.23 -4.69
N LEU A 217 -9.81 2.73 -5.85
CA LEU A 217 -8.54 3.10 -6.48
C LEU A 217 -8.76 4.27 -7.42
N ASN A 218 -7.83 5.21 -7.38
CA ASN A 218 -7.73 6.28 -8.36
C ASN A 218 -6.61 5.91 -9.32
N LYS A 219 -6.92 5.82 -10.62
CA LYS A 219 -5.94 5.49 -11.66
C LYS A 219 -5.00 6.66 -11.92
N ARG A 220 -3.80 6.36 -12.42
CA ARG A 220 -2.98 7.35 -13.12
C ARG A 220 -3.59 7.57 -14.50
N ASN A 221 -3.64 8.82 -14.97
CA ASN A 221 -3.90 9.10 -16.37
C ASN A 221 -2.67 8.63 -17.16
N LEU A 222 -2.65 7.36 -17.53
CA LEU A 222 -1.75 6.86 -18.54
C LEU A 222 -2.36 7.31 -19.87
N LYS A 223 -1.96 8.50 -20.34
CA LYS A 223 -2.22 8.89 -21.74
C LYS A 223 -1.45 7.88 -22.58
N TYR A 224 -2.18 6.94 -23.19
CA TYR A 224 -1.74 6.25 -24.38
C TYR A 224 -2.23 7.07 -25.57
#